data_AF-A0A957HSK7-F1
#
_entry.id   AF-A0A957HSK7-F1
#
_cell.length_a   1.000
_cell.length_b   1.000
_cell.length_c   1.000
_cell.angle_alpha   90.00
_cell.angle_beta   90.00
_cell.angle_gamma   90.00
#
_symmetry.space_group_name_H-M   'P 1'
#
loop_
_entity.id
_entity.type
_entity.pdbx_description
1 polymer ?
#
loop_
_entity_poly.entity_id
_entity_poly.type
_entity_poly.pdbx_seq_one_letter_code
_entity_poly.pdbx_strand_id
1 'polypeptide(L)'
;MIGNKRIEEVVTAVSNILNDYTTNLAHMTASAQPIAQIVYDMVMAAMQSHPEQRVIAVRYAAHPAETAALLQLELAHLLTNHHELTAKLEDLAARYETAVSATSTSTQINVSGSGTVVQGDSNTVVGAGATVIQNSNVQPSGVHLSANDPMPHAQELRRQLLDLFNESELRDLCWDLGIRYEELGGDRLGGKVRELLGYCWRNGRLPDLLAYCRREKGHVDWPAVE
;
A
#
# COMPACT_ATOMS: atom_id res chain seq x y z
N MET A 1 -5.13 -16.35 -4.85
CA MET A 1 -6.10 -15.35 -4.31
C MET A 1 -6.72 -15.73 -2.94
N ILE A 2 -6.20 -16.73 -2.20
CA ILE A 2 -6.78 -17.14 -0.90
C ILE A 2 -6.20 -16.34 0.29
N GLY A 3 -5.03 -15.71 0.12
CA GLY A 3 -4.36 -14.94 1.19
C GLY A 3 -5.04 -13.63 1.56
N ASN A 4 -5.52 -12.84 0.59
CA ASN A 4 -6.11 -11.52 0.87
C ASN A 4 -7.43 -11.61 1.64
N LYS A 5 -8.25 -12.62 1.37
CA LYS A 5 -9.54 -12.78 2.05
C LYS A 5 -9.39 -13.03 3.55
N ARG A 6 -8.38 -13.80 3.97
CA ARG A 6 -8.13 -14.06 5.41
C ARG A 6 -7.58 -12.83 6.13
N ILE A 7 -6.82 -11.98 5.44
CA ILE A 7 -6.31 -10.73 6.02
C ILE A 7 -7.45 -9.73 6.18
N GLU A 8 -8.32 -9.59 5.18
CA GLU A 8 -9.53 -8.75 5.27
C GLU A 8 -10.45 -9.19 6.42
N GLU A 9 -10.69 -10.50 6.58
CA GLU A 9 -11.50 -11.03 7.68
C GLU A 9 -10.92 -10.69 9.07
N VAL A 10 -9.60 -10.77 9.22
CA VAL A 10 -8.92 -10.41 10.49
C VAL A 10 -8.97 -8.91 10.72
N VAL A 11 -8.74 -8.08 9.69
CA VAL A 11 -8.80 -6.62 9.81
C VAL A 11 -10.23 -6.16 10.15
N THR A 12 -11.24 -6.73 9.51
CA THR A 12 -12.65 -6.44 9.82
C THR A 12 -13.01 -6.87 11.24
N ALA A 13 -12.58 -8.05 11.68
CA ALA A 13 -12.84 -8.51 13.04
C ALA A 13 -12.19 -7.59 14.09
N VAL A 14 -10.93 -7.18 13.86
CA VAL A 14 -10.22 -6.27 14.76
C VAL A 14 -10.87 -4.88 14.76
N SER A 15 -11.26 -4.37 13.59
CA SER A 15 -11.93 -3.06 13.47
C SER A 15 -13.29 -3.04 14.16
N ASN A 16 -14.07 -4.13 14.05
CA ASN A 16 -15.35 -4.26 14.76
C ASN A 16 -15.15 -4.34 16.28
N ILE A 17 -14.15 -5.10 16.75
CA ILE A 17 -13.80 -5.16 18.18
C ILE A 17 -13.39 -3.77 18.68
N LEU A 18 -12.58 -3.03 17.93
CA LEU A 18 -12.14 -1.68 18.30
C LEU A 18 -13.27 -0.64 18.27
N ASN A 19 -14.23 -0.76 17.34
CA ASN A 19 -15.41 0.11 17.27
C ASN A 19 -16.43 -0.17 18.39
N ASP A 20 -16.68 -1.44 18.71
CA ASP A 20 -17.46 -1.81 19.89
C ASP A 20 -16.75 -1.33 21.17
N TYR A 21 -15.41 -1.39 21.18
CA TYR A 21 -14.63 -0.93 22.31
C TYR A 21 -14.67 0.59 22.48
N THR A 22 -14.50 1.38 21.41
CA THR A 22 -14.57 2.85 21.47
C THR A 22 -15.97 3.36 21.83
N THR A 23 -17.01 2.68 21.35
CA THR A 23 -18.40 2.99 21.70
C THR A 23 -18.68 2.70 23.18
N ASN A 24 -18.12 1.63 23.73
CA ASN A 24 -18.23 1.31 25.17
C ASN A 24 -17.27 2.16 26.05
N LEU A 25 -16.13 2.59 25.51
CA LEU A 25 -15.14 3.42 26.21
C LEU A 25 -15.70 4.80 26.56
N ALA A 26 -16.57 5.35 25.71
CA ALA A 26 -17.31 6.59 25.99
C ALA A 26 -18.22 6.49 27.23
N HIS A 27 -18.62 5.28 27.63
CA HIS A 27 -19.42 5.02 28.83
C HIS A 27 -18.60 4.61 30.08
N MET A 28 -17.30 4.35 29.96
CA MET A 28 -16.46 3.75 31.03
C MET A 28 -15.31 4.64 31.52
N THR A 29 -15.35 5.96 31.30
CA THR A 29 -14.28 6.91 31.68
C THR A 29 -14.09 7.17 33.19
N ALA A 30 -14.63 6.33 34.08
CA ALA A 30 -14.49 6.50 35.53
C ALA A 30 -13.39 5.65 36.19
N SER A 31 -12.73 4.70 35.51
CA SER A 31 -11.53 4.05 36.04
C SER A 31 -10.71 3.40 34.93
N ALA A 32 -9.48 3.89 34.69
CA ALA A 32 -8.59 3.34 33.65
C ALA A 32 -7.89 2.03 34.07
N GLN A 33 -7.85 1.71 35.37
CA GLN A 33 -7.19 0.52 35.91
C GLN A 33 -7.81 -0.83 35.48
N PRO A 34 -9.15 -1.02 35.39
CA PRO A 34 -9.73 -2.29 34.97
C PRO A 34 -9.50 -2.64 33.50
N ILE A 35 -9.29 -1.65 32.61
CA ILE A 35 -9.17 -1.90 31.17
C ILE A 35 -7.86 -2.63 30.83
N ALA A 36 -6.74 -2.18 31.38
CA ALA A 36 -5.45 -2.84 31.16
C ALA A 36 -5.46 -4.30 31.66
N GLN A 37 -6.16 -4.56 32.76
CA GLN A 37 -6.29 -5.91 33.31
C GLN A 37 -7.15 -6.81 32.42
N ILE A 38 -8.28 -6.30 31.89
CA ILE A 38 -9.13 -7.06 30.96
C ILE A 38 -8.36 -7.42 29.68
N VAL A 39 -7.61 -6.47 29.12
CA VAL A 39 -6.79 -6.70 27.92
C VAL A 39 -5.67 -7.70 28.22
N TYR A 40 -4.99 -7.58 29.37
CA TYR A 40 -3.99 -8.55 29.80
C TYR A 40 -4.58 -9.97 29.92
N ASP A 41 -5.74 -10.12 30.56
CA ASP A 41 -6.39 -11.41 30.75
C ASP A 41 -6.81 -12.04 29.40
N MET A 42 -7.31 -11.24 28.46
CA MET A 42 -7.65 -11.70 27.10
C MET A 42 -6.41 -12.16 26.31
N VAL A 43 -5.33 -11.37 26.35
CA VAL A 43 -4.07 -11.71 25.68
C VAL A 43 -3.46 -12.98 26.28
N MET A 44 -3.47 -13.10 27.61
CA MET A 44 -2.97 -14.28 28.30
C MET A 44 -3.81 -15.53 28.00
N ALA A 45 -5.14 -15.40 27.94
CA ALA A 45 -6.02 -16.50 27.54
C ALA A 45 -5.77 -16.95 26.09
N ALA A 46 -5.56 -16.00 25.17
CA ALA A 46 -5.21 -16.29 23.78
C ALA A 46 -3.83 -16.96 23.67
N MET A 47 -2.81 -16.46 24.37
CA MET A 47 -1.47 -17.08 24.35
C MET A 47 -1.45 -18.48 24.96
N GLN A 48 -2.35 -18.77 25.90
CA GLN A 48 -2.46 -20.10 26.50
C GLN A 48 -3.15 -21.14 25.59
N SER A 49 -4.00 -20.70 24.66
CA SER A 49 -4.65 -21.60 23.69
C SER A 49 -3.72 -22.03 22.56
N HIS A 50 -2.57 -21.36 22.40
CA HIS A 50 -1.56 -21.64 21.39
C HIS A 50 -0.32 -22.32 22.01
N PRO A 51 -0.05 -23.63 21.76
CA PRO A 51 1.00 -24.40 22.44
C PRO A 51 2.42 -23.82 22.25
N GLU A 52 2.68 -23.21 21.11
CA GLU A 52 3.94 -22.54 20.76
C GLU A 52 4.17 -21.22 21.54
N GLN A 53 3.11 -20.61 22.08
CA GLN A 53 3.18 -19.34 22.82
C GLN A 53 3.17 -19.53 24.34
N ARG A 54 2.96 -20.76 24.84
CA ARG A 54 2.87 -21.06 26.28
C ARG A 54 4.14 -20.72 27.05
N VAL A 55 5.32 -20.91 26.46
CA VAL A 55 6.61 -20.56 27.09
C VAL A 55 6.71 -19.05 27.32
N ILE A 56 6.15 -18.27 26.39
CA ILE A 56 6.13 -16.80 26.45
C ILE A 56 5.11 -16.35 27.51
N ALA A 57 3.92 -16.96 27.53
CA ALA A 57 2.89 -16.69 28.55
C ALA A 57 3.41 -16.93 29.99
N VAL A 58 4.16 -18.02 30.23
CA VAL A 58 4.72 -18.30 31.57
C VAL A 58 5.70 -17.20 32.03
N ARG A 59 6.48 -16.60 31.11
CA ARG A 59 7.38 -15.48 31.44
C ARG A 59 6.61 -14.21 31.80
N TYR A 60 5.53 -13.91 31.06
CA TYR A 60 4.69 -12.74 31.33
C TYR A 60 3.85 -12.87 32.62
N ALA A 61 3.54 -14.10 33.04
CA ALA A 61 2.85 -14.35 34.31
C ALA A 61 3.72 -14.09 35.56
N ALA A 62 5.05 -14.10 35.43
CA ALA A 62 5.97 -13.89 36.54
C ALA A 62 6.03 -12.43 37.02
N HIS A 63 5.73 -11.47 36.12
CA HIS A 63 5.83 -10.03 36.39
C HIS A 63 4.62 -9.27 35.80
N PRO A 64 3.41 -9.44 36.37
CA PRO A 64 2.18 -8.90 35.78
C PRO A 64 2.14 -7.36 35.76
N ALA A 65 2.67 -6.70 36.81
CA ALA A 65 2.68 -5.24 36.89
C ALA A 65 3.62 -4.58 35.86
N GLU A 66 4.80 -5.17 35.63
CA GLU A 66 5.78 -4.68 34.66
C GLU A 66 5.29 -4.93 33.22
N THR A 67 4.67 -6.09 32.99
CA THR A 67 4.06 -6.44 31.69
C THR A 67 2.91 -5.51 31.35
N ALA A 68 2.03 -5.21 32.32
CA ALA A 68 0.92 -4.30 32.12
C ALA A 68 1.40 -2.88 31.75
N ALA A 69 2.48 -2.40 32.36
CA ALA A 69 3.06 -1.09 32.04
C ALA A 69 3.66 -1.04 30.62
N LEU A 70 4.35 -2.10 30.19
CA LEU A 70 4.88 -2.20 28.82
C LEU A 70 3.77 -2.28 27.78
N LEU A 71 2.74 -3.10 28.02
CA LEU A 71 1.58 -3.19 27.15
C LEU A 71 0.82 -1.86 27.08
N GLN A 72 0.72 -1.11 28.19
CA GLN A 72 0.08 0.19 28.19
C GLN A 72 0.87 1.22 27.37
N LEU A 73 2.21 1.20 27.43
CA LEU A 73 3.07 2.07 26.63
C LEU A 73 2.97 1.73 25.14
N GLU A 74 2.99 0.44 24.80
CA GLU A 74 2.89 -0.05 23.43
C GLU A 74 1.50 0.21 22.84
N LEU A 75 0.44 0.05 23.63
CA LEU A 75 -0.93 0.38 23.25
C LEU A 75 -1.10 1.90 23.07
N ALA A 76 -0.49 2.73 23.91
CA ALA A 76 -0.48 4.18 23.72
C ALA A 76 0.25 4.60 22.43
N HIS A 77 1.37 3.93 22.11
CA HIS A 77 2.10 4.14 20.87
C HIS A 77 1.30 3.68 19.64
N LEU A 78 0.66 2.51 19.71
CA LEU A 78 -0.22 2.00 18.66
C LEU A 78 -1.43 2.91 18.42
N LEU A 79 -2.08 3.41 19.48
CA LEU A 79 -3.19 4.36 19.35
C LEU A 79 -2.75 5.68 18.72
N THR A 80 -1.55 6.17 19.08
CA THR A 80 -0.97 7.39 18.48
C THR A 80 -0.70 7.19 16.98
N ASN A 81 -0.09 6.06 16.62
CA ASN A 81 0.18 5.72 15.23
C ASN A 81 -1.10 5.46 14.42
N HIS A 82 -2.12 4.87 15.05
CA HIS A 82 -3.42 4.67 14.42
C HIS A 82 -4.09 6.02 14.11
N HIS A 83 -4.02 6.99 15.02
CA HIS A 83 -4.58 8.32 14.75
C HIS A 83 -3.87 9.02 13.59
N GLU A 84 -2.54 8.88 13.50
CA GLU A 84 -1.76 9.36 12.35
C GLU A 84 -2.18 8.66 11.04
N LEU A 85 -2.42 7.36 11.10
CA LEU A 85 -2.87 6.58 9.95
C LEU A 85 -4.28 6.94 9.51
N THR A 86 -5.20 7.16 10.45
CA THR A 86 -6.56 7.68 10.18
C THR A 86 -6.50 9.06 9.53
N ALA A 87 -5.69 9.98 10.06
CA ALA A 87 -5.53 11.32 9.48
C ALA A 87 -4.96 11.27 8.05
N LYS A 88 -4.00 10.38 7.79
CA LYS A 88 -3.47 10.16 6.43
C LYS A 88 -4.52 9.59 5.47
N LEU A 89 -5.39 8.69 5.94
CA LEU A 89 -6.49 8.14 5.12
C LEU A 89 -7.55 9.21 4.81
N GLU A 90 -7.89 10.06 5.77
CA GLU A 90 -8.82 11.18 5.56
C GLU A 90 -8.28 12.22 4.56
N ASP A 91 -6.99 12.59 4.66
CA ASP A 91 -6.32 13.47 3.68
C ASP A 91 -6.30 12.85 2.27
N LEU A 92 -6.02 11.54 2.17
CA LEU A 92 -6.05 10.82 0.89
C LEU A 92 -7.46 10.82 0.28
N ALA A 93 -8.50 10.59 1.10
CA ALA A 93 -9.90 10.62 0.66
C ALA A 93 -10.30 12.02 0.14
N ALA A 94 -9.94 13.09 0.86
CA ALA A 94 -10.23 14.46 0.45
C ALA A 94 -9.55 14.84 -0.89
N ARG A 95 -8.30 14.38 -1.11
CA ARG A 95 -7.59 14.59 -2.39
C ARG A 95 -8.27 13.89 -3.55
N TYR A 96 -8.78 12.68 -3.31
CA TYR A 96 -9.50 11.92 -4.32
C TYR A 96 -10.81 12.62 -4.74
N GLU A 97 -11.61 13.10 -3.78
CA GLU A 97 -12.85 13.85 -4.07
C GLU A 97 -12.58 15.13 -4.86
N THR A 98 -11.48 15.82 -4.56
CA THR A 98 -11.04 17.01 -5.29
C THR A 98 -10.67 16.68 -6.75
N ALA A 99 -9.95 15.58 -6.97
CA ALA A 99 -9.56 15.12 -8.31
C ALA A 99 -10.75 14.66 -9.15
N VAL A 100 -11.72 13.97 -8.55
CA VAL A 100 -12.97 13.55 -9.21
C VAL A 100 -13.80 14.77 -9.62
N SER A 101 -13.87 15.78 -8.75
CA SER A 101 -14.58 17.03 -9.04
C SER A 101 -13.92 17.82 -10.18
N ALA A 102 -12.58 17.83 -10.26
CA ALA A 102 -11.85 18.47 -11.35
C ALA A 102 -12.05 17.78 -12.71
N THR A 103 -12.25 16.46 -12.71
CA THR A 103 -12.42 15.66 -13.94
C THR A 103 -13.84 15.77 -14.52
N SER A 104 -14.81 16.21 -13.72
CA SER A 104 -16.21 16.40 -14.14
C SER A 104 -16.45 17.68 -14.96
N THR A 105 -15.40 18.25 -15.57
CA THR A 105 -15.54 19.40 -16.48
C THR A 105 -16.35 18.97 -17.70
N SER A 106 -17.64 19.30 -17.63
CA SER A 106 -18.64 19.09 -18.68
C SER A 106 -18.07 19.53 -20.02
N THR A 107 -17.78 18.56 -20.88
CA THR A 107 -17.41 18.84 -22.27
C THR A 107 -18.68 19.29 -22.99
N GLN A 108 -18.92 20.60 -23.05
CA GLN A 108 -19.98 21.15 -23.90
C GLN A 108 -19.62 20.84 -25.35
N ILE A 109 -20.28 19.85 -25.94
CA ILE A 109 -20.18 19.58 -27.38
C ILE A 109 -21.07 20.60 -28.09
N ASN A 110 -20.46 21.64 -28.66
CA ASN A 110 -21.17 22.56 -29.55
C ASN A 110 -21.44 21.87 -30.89
N VAL A 111 -22.64 21.30 -31.07
CA VAL A 111 -23.10 20.77 -32.36
C VAL A 111 -23.69 21.93 -33.17
N SER A 112 -23.01 22.35 -34.24
CA SER A 112 -23.53 23.33 -35.21
C SER A 112 -24.00 22.60 -36.46
N GLY A 113 -25.32 22.42 -36.59
CA GLY A 113 -25.94 21.79 -37.75
C GLY A 113 -27.46 21.97 -37.70
N SER A 114 -28.07 22.26 -38.85
CA SER A 114 -29.53 22.39 -38.97
C SER A 114 -30.15 20.99 -39.04
N GLY A 115 -30.45 20.42 -37.87
CA GLY A 115 -31.10 19.11 -37.74
C GLY A 115 -31.85 19.03 -36.42
N THR A 116 -32.97 18.32 -36.40
CA THR A 116 -33.77 18.08 -35.19
C THR A 116 -32.99 17.23 -34.19
N VAL A 117 -32.54 17.84 -33.08
CA VAL A 117 -31.94 17.11 -31.95
C VAL A 117 -33.07 16.59 -31.07
N VAL A 118 -33.21 15.26 -30.99
CA VAL A 118 -34.08 14.61 -30.00
C VAL A 118 -33.26 14.43 -28.73
N GLN A 119 -33.56 15.22 -27.70
CA GLN A 119 -32.92 15.12 -26.39
C GLN A 119 -33.51 13.92 -25.63
N GLY A 120 -32.75 12.83 -25.53
CA GLY A 120 -33.06 11.68 -24.68
C GLY A 120 -32.03 11.57 -23.55
N ASP A 121 -32.49 11.16 -22.37
CA ASP A 121 -31.72 11.08 -21.11
C ASP A 121 -30.61 9.99 -21.10
N SER A 122 -30.13 9.54 -22.25
CA SER A 122 -29.08 8.54 -22.33
C SER A 122 -28.24 8.76 -23.58
N ASN A 123 -26.94 8.93 -23.34
CA ASN A 123 -25.76 9.21 -24.18
C ASN A 123 -25.68 8.63 -25.63
N THR A 124 -26.78 8.61 -26.38
CA THR A 124 -26.88 8.02 -27.72
C THR A 124 -27.62 8.99 -28.63
N VAL A 125 -26.88 9.77 -29.40
CA VAL A 125 -27.44 10.57 -30.49
C VAL A 125 -27.67 9.63 -31.67
N VAL A 126 -28.91 9.20 -31.88
CA VAL A 126 -29.30 8.41 -33.06
C VAL A 126 -29.90 9.35 -34.09
N GLY A 127 -29.06 9.92 -34.94
CA GLY A 127 -29.49 10.59 -36.16
C GLY A 127 -29.56 9.58 -37.31
N ALA A 128 -30.71 9.49 -38.00
CA ALA A 128 -30.85 8.69 -39.21
C ALA A 128 -29.86 9.22 -40.29
N GLY A 129 -28.77 8.49 -40.51
CA GLY A 129 -27.70 8.85 -41.44
C GLY A 129 -26.31 9.03 -40.81
N ALA A 130 -26.19 8.97 -39.48
CA ALA A 130 -24.89 9.00 -38.81
C ALA A 130 -24.31 7.57 -38.70
N THR A 131 -23.23 7.29 -39.42
CA THR A 131 -22.41 6.10 -39.19
C THR A 131 -21.74 6.24 -37.83
N VAL A 132 -22.25 5.53 -36.83
CA VAL A 132 -21.60 5.42 -35.52
C VAL A 132 -20.31 4.63 -35.73
N ILE A 133 -19.17 5.32 -35.82
CA ILE A 133 -17.86 4.68 -35.68
C ILE A 133 -17.69 4.39 -34.19
N GLN A 134 -18.24 3.26 -33.75
CA GLN A 134 -17.93 2.67 -32.46
C GLN A 134 -16.47 2.22 -32.51
N ASN A 135 -15.55 3.10 -32.08
CA ASN A 135 -14.17 2.71 -31.85
C ASN A 135 -14.11 1.95 -30.51
N SER A 136 -14.68 0.74 -30.49
CA SER A 136 -14.67 -0.18 -29.35
C SER A 136 -13.32 -0.90 -29.25
N ASN A 137 -12.24 -0.14 -29.14
CA ASN A 137 -10.93 -0.66 -28.78
C ASN A 137 -10.32 0.18 -27.65
N VAL A 138 -11.03 0.26 -26.53
CA VAL A 138 -10.41 0.60 -25.25
C VAL A 138 -10.00 -0.73 -24.61
N GLN A 139 -8.84 -1.24 -25.04
CA GLN A 139 -8.12 -2.17 -24.19
C GLN A 139 -7.73 -1.41 -22.92
N PRO A 140 -7.91 -1.97 -21.71
CA PRO A 140 -7.33 -1.38 -20.53
C PRO A 140 -5.82 -1.29 -20.74
N SER A 141 -5.27 -0.09 -20.55
CA SER A 141 -3.84 0.23 -20.64
C SER A 141 -3.03 -0.61 -19.64
N GLY A 142 -2.84 -1.88 -19.92
CA GLY A 142 -1.69 -2.61 -19.43
C GLY A 142 -0.51 -2.02 -20.18
N VAL A 143 0.28 -1.21 -19.49
CA VAL A 143 1.54 -0.64 -19.99
C VAL A 143 2.37 -1.82 -20.48
N HIS A 144 2.33 -2.10 -21.78
CA HIS A 144 3.05 -3.19 -22.38
C HIS A 144 4.49 -2.67 -22.52
N LEU A 145 5.24 -2.70 -21.42
CA LEU A 145 6.66 -2.33 -21.37
C LEU A 145 7.38 -3.22 -22.37
N SER A 146 7.56 -2.70 -23.59
CA SER A 146 8.28 -3.39 -24.64
C SER A 146 9.72 -3.51 -24.20
N ALA A 147 10.37 -4.64 -24.49
CA ALA A 147 11.77 -4.87 -24.11
C ALA A 147 12.75 -3.81 -24.68
N ASN A 148 12.28 -2.97 -25.62
CA ASN A 148 13.03 -1.88 -26.23
C ASN A 148 12.64 -0.48 -25.71
N ASP A 149 11.64 -0.34 -24.84
CA ASP A 149 11.28 0.97 -24.32
C ASP A 149 12.38 1.48 -23.39
N PRO A 150 12.91 2.69 -23.64
CA PRO A 150 13.96 3.26 -22.79
C PRO A 150 13.40 3.44 -21.38
N MET A 151 14.04 2.81 -20.40
CA MET A 151 13.61 2.89 -19.01
C MET A 151 13.64 4.35 -18.54
N PRO A 152 12.50 4.92 -18.10
CA PRO A 152 12.45 6.29 -17.62
C PRO A 152 13.32 6.42 -16.36
N HIS A 153 14.06 7.53 -16.24
CA HIS A 153 14.90 7.86 -15.08
C HIS A 153 16.03 6.85 -14.77
N ALA A 154 16.45 6.04 -15.75
CA ALA A 154 17.46 5.00 -15.55
C ALA A 154 18.79 5.48 -14.99
N GLN A 155 19.27 6.62 -15.47
CA GLN A 155 20.53 7.19 -15.03
C GLN A 155 20.45 7.69 -13.58
N GLU A 156 19.31 8.28 -13.20
CA GLU A 156 19.08 8.78 -11.85
C GLU A 156 18.95 7.65 -10.85
N LEU A 157 18.11 6.64 -11.15
CA LEU A 157 17.97 5.45 -10.30
C LEU A 157 19.30 4.73 -10.09
N ARG A 158 20.10 4.60 -11.15
CA ARG A 158 21.42 3.97 -11.07
C ARG A 158 22.36 4.76 -10.15
N ARG A 159 22.35 6.09 -10.25
CA ARG A 159 23.17 6.96 -9.40
C ARG A 159 22.77 6.83 -7.94
N GLN A 160 21.47 6.95 -7.64
CA GLN A 160 20.95 6.81 -6.27
C GLN A 160 21.28 5.45 -5.66
N LEU A 161 21.12 4.35 -6.41
CA LEU A 161 21.49 3.02 -5.92
C LEU A 161 22.99 2.90 -5.63
N LEU A 162 23.86 3.50 -6.44
CA LEU A 162 25.31 3.46 -6.20
C LEU A 162 25.76 4.34 -5.05
N ASP A 163 25.08 5.44 -4.80
CA ASP A 163 25.40 6.36 -3.71
C ASP A 163 24.90 5.84 -2.35
N LEU A 164 23.80 5.07 -2.34
CA LEU A 164 23.11 4.64 -1.11
C LEU A 164 23.37 3.20 -0.69
N PHE A 165 23.74 2.32 -1.64
CA PHE A 165 23.93 0.90 -1.38
C PHE A 165 25.38 0.50 -1.59
N ASN A 166 25.95 -0.18 -0.60
CA ASN A 166 27.19 -0.91 -0.76
C ASN A 166 26.94 -2.32 -1.36
N GLU A 167 28.01 -3.06 -1.64
CA GLU A 167 27.91 -4.38 -2.27
C GLU A 167 27.14 -5.42 -1.44
N SER A 168 27.28 -5.38 -0.11
CA SER A 168 26.55 -6.28 0.79
C SER A 168 25.06 -5.94 0.79
N GLU A 169 24.70 -4.67 0.95
CA GLU A 169 23.31 -4.22 0.94
C GLU A 169 22.65 -4.52 -0.41
N LEU A 170 23.39 -4.42 -1.52
CA LEU A 170 22.86 -4.78 -2.85
C LEU A 170 22.60 -6.29 -2.96
N ARG A 171 23.42 -7.13 -2.34
CA ARG A 171 23.21 -8.58 -2.30
C ARG A 171 21.98 -8.94 -1.46
N ASP A 172 21.80 -8.30 -0.32
CA ASP A 172 20.63 -8.48 0.55
C ASP A 172 19.34 -8.02 -0.17
N LEU A 173 19.40 -6.88 -0.86
CA LEU A 173 18.31 -6.42 -1.72
C LEU A 173 17.96 -7.43 -2.81
N CYS A 174 18.98 -8.01 -3.47
CA CYS A 174 18.74 -9.04 -4.49
C CYS A 174 18.09 -10.28 -3.87
N TRP A 175 18.56 -10.70 -2.69
CA TRP A 175 18.01 -11.83 -1.95
C TRP A 175 16.53 -11.62 -1.60
N ASP A 176 16.17 -10.46 -1.07
CA ASP A 176 14.79 -10.14 -0.68
C ASP A 176 13.86 -10.01 -1.88
N LEU A 177 14.38 -9.60 -3.03
CA LEU A 177 13.65 -9.62 -4.30
C LEU A 177 13.63 -11.01 -4.94
N GLY A 178 14.31 -12.02 -4.39
CA GLY A 178 14.41 -13.36 -4.99
C GLY A 178 15.20 -13.38 -6.30
N ILE A 179 16.17 -12.48 -6.45
CA ILE A 179 17.08 -12.36 -7.59
C ILE A 179 18.45 -12.89 -7.16
N ARG A 180 19.03 -13.80 -7.94
CA ARG A 180 20.38 -14.31 -7.68
C ARG A 180 21.42 -13.28 -8.09
N TYR A 181 22.12 -12.73 -7.10
CA TYR A 181 23.16 -11.71 -7.31
C TYR A 181 24.26 -12.17 -8.27
N GLU A 182 24.57 -13.47 -8.24
CA GLU A 182 25.57 -14.13 -9.07
C GLU A 182 25.16 -14.20 -10.55
N GLU A 183 23.85 -14.17 -10.85
CA GLU A 183 23.33 -14.18 -12.22
C GLU A 183 23.30 -12.78 -12.87
N LEU A 184 23.44 -11.72 -12.07
CA LEU A 184 23.54 -10.37 -12.61
C LEU A 184 24.88 -10.20 -13.34
N GLY A 185 24.85 -9.70 -14.58
CA GLY A 185 26.08 -9.40 -15.30
C GLY A 185 26.85 -8.21 -14.71
N GLY A 186 28.14 -8.12 -15.05
CA GLY A 186 29.01 -7.00 -14.70
C GLY A 186 29.94 -7.27 -13.51
N ASP A 187 31.20 -6.88 -13.65
CA ASP A 187 32.27 -7.23 -12.71
C ASP A 187 32.34 -6.34 -11.46
N ARG A 188 31.66 -5.20 -11.48
CA ARG A 188 31.69 -4.20 -10.40
C ARG A 188 30.27 -3.85 -9.99
N LEU A 189 30.14 -3.25 -8.80
CA LEU A 189 28.87 -2.72 -8.27
C LEU A 189 28.08 -1.93 -9.32
N GLY A 190 28.74 -1.02 -10.03
CA GLY A 190 28.13 -0.22 -11.10
C GLY A 190 27.57 -1.02 -12.28
N GLY A 191 28.16 -2.18 -12.58
CA GLY A 191 27.65 -3.13 -13.58
C GLY A 191 26.45 -3.92 -13.03
N LYS A 192 26.58 -4.45 -11.82
CA LYS A 192 25.53 -5.20 -11.12
C LYS A 192 24.25 -4.39 -10.95
N VAL A 193 24.36 -3.14 -10.51
CA VAL A 193 23.21 -2.22 -10.38
C VAL A 193 22.52 -1.99 -11.73
N ARG A 194 23.30 -1.84 -12.81
CA ARG A 194 22.75 -1.64 -14.16
C ARG A 194 21.98 -2.87 -14.62
N GLU A 195 22.54 -4.06 -14.43
CA GLU A 195 21.87 -5.31 -14.80
C GLU A 195 20.66 -5.60 -13.92
N LEU A 196 20.71 -5.28 -12.62
CA LEU A 196 19.57 -5.38 -11.71
C LEU A 196 18.41 -4.50 -12.18
N LEU A 197 18.68 -3.22 -12.49
CA LEU A 197 17.67 -2.31 -13.02
C LEU A 197 17.07 -2.82 -14.34
N GLY A 198 17.93 -3.27 -15.26
CA GLY A 198 17.48 -3.85 -16.53
C GLY A 198 16.70 -5.15 -16.37
N TYR A 199 17.02 -5.97 -15.36
CA TYR A 199 16.27 -7.16 -15.01
C TYR A 199 14.89 -6.79 -14.44
N CYS A 200 14.82 -5.88 -13.48
CA CYS A 200 13.56 -5.43 -12.88
C CYS A 200 12.66 -4.76 -13.91
N TRP A 201 13.20 -3.96 -14.82
CA TRP A 201 12.45 -3.34 -15.90
C TRP A 201 11.81 -4.38 -16.83
N ARG A 202 12.62 -5.30 -17.37
CA ARG A 202 12.15 -6.33 -18.33
C ARG A 202 11.11 -7.28 -17.74
N ASN A 203 11.14 -7.48 -16.43
CA ASN A 203 10.20 -8.37 -15.74
C ASN A 203 9.05 -7.63 -15.06
N GLY A 204 8.90 -6.31 -15.25
CA GLY A 204 7.85 -5.51 -14.60
C GLY A 204 7.96 -5.44 -13.07
N ARG A 205 9.16 -5.69 -12.52
CA ARG A 205 9.47 -5.71 -11.09
C ARG A 205 10.10 -4.42 -10.57
N LEU A 206 10.12 -3.38 -11.39
CA LEU A 206 10.61 -2.06 -10.98
C LEU A 206 9.82 -1.49 -9.77
N PRO A 207 8.48 -1.68 -9.66
CA PRO A 207 7.75 -1.28 -8.46
C PRO A 207 8.19 -2.00 -7.19
N ASP A 208 8.50 -3.31 -7.26
CA ASP A 208 8.99 -4.09 -6.12
C ASP A 208 10.33 -3.53 -5.61
N LEU A 209 11.24 -3.24 -6.54
CA LEU A 209 12.54 -2.65 -6.23
C LEU A 209 12.38 -1.30 -5.52
N LEU A 210 11.50 -0.44 -6.01
CA LEU A 210 11.27 0.87 -5.40
C LEU A 210 10.56 0.79 -4.05
N ALA A 211 9.62 -0.15 -3.89
CA ALA A 211 9.00 -0.42 -2.60
C ALA A 211 10.04 -0.85 -1.56
N TYR A 212 10.99 -1.70 -1.96
CA TYR A 212 12.14 -2.08 -1.13
C TYR A 212 12.99 -0.87 -0.77
N CYS A 213 13.41 -0.09 -1.77
CA CYS A 213 14.24 1.10 -1.56
C CYS A 213 13.59 2.14 -0.64
N ARG A 214 12.27 2.37 -0.75
CA ARG A 214 11.52 3.26 0.14
C ARG A 214 11.42 2.74 1.57
N ARG A 215 11.37 1.42 1.75
CA ARG A 215 11.35 0.81 3.09
C ARG A 215 12.69 0.97 3.80
N GLU A 216 13.79 0.66 3.11
CA GLU A 216 15.13 0.72 3.70
C GLU A 216 15.68 2.15 3.80
N LYS A 217 15.41 2.99 2.79
CA LYS A 217 15.94 4.36 2.69
C LYS A 217 14.79 5.34 2.41
N GLY A 218 13.78 5.34 3.29
CA GLY A 218 12.59 6.19 3.17
C GLY A 218 12.82 7.70 3.29
N HIS A 219 14.05 8.12 3.59
CA HIS A 219 14.46 9.53 3.60
C HIS A 219 14.87 10.07 2.22
N VAL A 220 15.02 9.19 1.22
CA VAL A 220 15.40 9.56 -0.15
C VAL A 220 14.15 9.64 -1.03
N ASP A 221 14.09 10.67 -1.86
CA ASP A 221 13.02 10.83 -2.84
C ASP A 221 13.27 9.93 -4.06
N TRP A 222 12.52 8.83 -4.14
CA TRP A 222 12.63 7.84 -5.20
C TRP A 222 11.65 8.19 -6.33
N PRO A 223 12.12 8.29 -7.59
CA PRO A 223 11.28 8.71 -8.70
C PRO A 223 10.08 7.77 -8.87
N ALA A 224 8.91 8.35 -9.12
CA ALA A 224 7.73 7.58 -9.46
C ALA A 224 7.91 6.91 -10.84
N VAL A 225 7.53 5.65 -10.94
CA VAL A 225 7.42 4.94 -12.21
C VAL A 225 5.93 4.92 -12.50
N GLU A 226 5.50 5.73 -13.48
CA GLU A 226 4.14 5.65 -14.04
C GLU A 226 3.99 4.44 -14.96
#